data_AF-A0A3C0IPU2-F1
#
_entry.id   AF-A0A3C0IPU2-F1
#
_cell.length_a   1.000
_cell.length_b   1.000
_cell.length_c   1.000
_cell.angle_alpha   90.00
_cell.angle_beta   90.00
_cell.angle_gamma   90.00
#
_symmetry.space_group_name_H-M   'P 1'
#
loop_
_entity.id
_entity.type
_entity.pdbx_description
1 polymer ?
#
loop_
_entity_poly.entity_id
_entity_poly.type
_entity_poly.pdbx_seq_one_letter_code
_entity_poly.pdbx_strand_id
1 'polypeptide(L)'
;PTDKIAQIKGIGDSIAKAIIEQLTTGTWGLLTTYLSKTPTGVIEMLNIKGLGPKKIATIWNELGIESIGELLYACNENRLTLLKGFGEKTQQNVKAAIEYYLSQQGNYLYAQVEQFAAQMQQVLPKIFPQHQFLPTG
;
A
#
# COMPACT_ATOMS: atom_id res chain seq x y z
N PRO A 1 30.60 -6.56 11.56
CA PRO A 1 30.21 -7.50 12.64
C PRO A 1 28.78 -7.21 13.11
N THR A 2 27.92 -8.21 13.07
CA THR A 2 26.50 -8.14 13.47
C THR A 2 26.33 -7.68 14.92
N ASP A 3 27.31 -7.93 15.78
CA ASP A 3 27.31 -7.55 17.21
C ASP A 3 27.40 -6.03 17.46
N LYS A 4 27.79 -5.25 16.45
CA LYS A 4 27.82 -3.78 16.54
C LYS A 4 26.46 -3.13 16.27
N ILE A 5 25.50 -3.88 15.74
CA ILE A 5 24.17 -3.35 15.37
C ILE A 5 23.39 -2.93 16.61
N ALA A 6 23.45 -3.72 17.69
CA ALA A 6 22.82 -3.41 18.97
C ALA A 6 23.47 -2.23 19.73
N GLN A 7 24.63 -1.73 19.27
CA GLN A 7 25.30 -0.56 19.87
C GLN A 7 24.81 0.76 19.27
N ILE A 8 24.02 0.71 18.19
CA ILE A 8 23.46 1.90 17.56
C ILE A 8 22.34 2.45 18.44
N LYS A 9 22.43 3.73 18.80
CA LYS A 9 21.40 4.41 19.61
C LYS A 9 20.02 4.27 18.96
N GLY A 10 19.06 3.70 19.68
CA GLY A 10 17.70 3.43 19.18
C GLY A 10 17.48 2.02 18.64
N ILE A 11 18.52 1.18 18.58
CA ILE A 11 18.44 -0.23 18.19
C ILE A 11 18.67 -1.11 19.41
N GLY A 12 17.59 -1.67 19.95
CA GLY A 12 17.68 -2.71 20.98
C GLY A 12 17.87 -4.11 20.38
N ASP A 13 18.01 -5.11 21.25
CA ASP A 13 18.27 -6.51 20.85
C ASP A 13 17.22 -7.10 19.91
N SER A 14 15.95 -6.74 20.09
CA SER A 14 14.85 -7.22 19.23
C SER A 14 14.97 -6.70 17.79
N ILE A 15 15.30 -5.42 17.63
CA ILE A 15 15.49 -4.78 16.33
C ILE A 15 16.80 -5.28 15.70
N ALA A 16 17.86 -5.44 16.49
CA ALA A 16 19.12 -6.01 16.00
C ALA A 16 18.91 -7.44 15.46
N LYS A 17 18.16 -8.28 16.15
CA LYS A 17 17.79 -9.62 15.66
C LYS A 17 17.01 -9.56 14.35
N ALA A 18 16.02 -8.68 14.23
CA ALA A 18 15.27 -8.51 12.99
C ALA A 18 16.16 -8.05 11.82
N ILE A 19 17.10 -7.13 12.06
CA ILE A 19 18.05 -6.67 11.05
C ILE A 19 18.96 -7.83 10.60
N ILE A 20 19.50 -8.60 11.54
CA ILE A 20 20.37 -9.76 11.23
C ILE A 20 19.59 -10.82 10.44
N GLU A 21 18.35 -11.09 10.84
CA GLU A 21 17.45 -12.03 10.14
C GLU A 21 17.19 -11.60 8.70
N GLN A 22 16.88 -10.32 8.49
CA GLN A 22 16.67 -9.73 7.16
C GLN A 22 17.94 -9.79 6.30
N LEU A 23 19.13 -9.53 6.88
CA LEU A 23 20.40 -9.61 6.17
C LEU A 23 20.78 -11.05 5.80
N THR A 24 20.40 -12.03 6.61
CA THR A 24 20.79 -13.44 6.42
C THR A 24 19.83 -14.19 5.50
N THR A 25 18.53 -13.99 5.68
CA THR A 25 17.47 -14.74 4.96
C THR A 25 16.82 -13.95 3.84
N GLY A 26 17.06 -12.63 3.77
CA GLY A 26 16.33 -11.71 2.89
C GLY A 26 14.90 -11.42 3.37
N THR A 27 14.47 -11.99 4.49
CA THR A 27 13.09 -11.90 4.99
C THR A 27 13.05 -11.66 6.51
N TRP A 28 11.90 -11.19 6.99
CA TRP A 28 11.63 -11.02 8.41
C TRP A 28 10.36 -11.79 8.77
N GLY A 29 10.49 -12.86 9.55
CA GLY A 29 9.39 -13.79 9.83
C GLY A 29 8.21 -13.13 10.52
N LEU A 30 8.46 -12.17 11.43
CA LEU A 30 7.41 -11.44 12.13
C LEU A 30 6.60 -10.56 11.17
N LEU A 31 7.27 -9.84 10.26
CA LEU A 31 6.61 -9.05 9.22
C LEU A 31 5.76 -9.94 8.31
N THR A 32 6.31 -11.06 7.88
CA THR A 32 5.61 -12.04 7.03
C THR A 32 4.35 -12.57 7.70
N THR A 33 4.41 -12.86 9.00
CA THR A 33 3.27 -13.32 9.80
C THR A 33 2.17 -12.25 9.93
N TYR A 34 2.54 -10.98 10.03
CA TYR A 34 1.53 -9.90 10.06
C TYR A 34 0.92 -9.65 8.69
N LEU A 35 1.73 -9.68 7.63
CA LEU A 35 1.25 -9.57 6.25
C LEU A 35 0.28 -10.71 5.92
N SER A 36 0.54 -11.94 6.34
CA SER A 36 -0.35 -13.07 6.08
C SER A 36 -1.71 -12.98 6.80
N LYS A 37 -1.78 -12.20 7.89
CA LYS A 37 -3.02 -11.98 8.66
C LYS A 37 -3.77 -10.74 8.21
N THR A 38 -3.16 -9.88 7.39
CA THR A 38 -3.72 -8.59 6.99
C THR A 38 -4.24 -8.71 5.55
N PRO A 39 -5.54 -8.45 5.30
CA PRO A 39 -6.10 -8.47 3.96
C PRO A 39 -5.39 -7.47 3.03
N THR A 40 -5.25 -7.81 1.75
CA THR A 40 -4.51 -6.99 0.79
C THR A 40 -5.07 -5.58 0.66
N GLY A 41 -6.40 -5.40 0.67
CA GLY A 41 -6.98 -4.07 0.57
C GLY A 41 -6.84 -3.24 1.85
N VAL A 42 -6.69 -3.86 3.03
CA VAL A 42 -6.30 -3.14 4.27
C VAL A 42 -4.88 -2.60 4.14
N ILE A 43 -3.97 -3.37 3.54
CA ILE A 43 -2.61 -2.91 3.23
C ILE A 43 -2.67 -1.78 2.20
N GLU A 44 -3.52 -1.89 1.18
CA GLU A 44 -3.69 -0.86 0.16
C GLU A 44 -4.19 0.47 0.76
N MET A 45 -5.13 0.42 1.71
CA MET A 45 -5.64 1.59 2.44
C MET A 45 -4.54 2.37 3.17
N LEU A 46 -3.44 1.72 3.60
CA LEU A 46 -2.32 2.42 4.23
C LEU A 46 -1.61 3.39 3.28
N ASN A 47 -1.77 3.22 1.96
CA ASN A 47 -1.23 4.14 0.96
C ASN A 47 -2.10 5.40 0.78
N ILE A 48 -3.30 5.43 1.35
CA ILE A 48 -4.21 6.58 1.25
C ILE A 48 -3.74 7.67 2.22
N LYS A 49 -3.27 8.79 1.66
CA LYS A 49 -2.80 9.93 2.46
C LYS A 49 -3.93 10.47 3.34
N GLY A 50 -3.64 10.69 4.62
CA GLY A 50 -4.61 11.21 5.60
C GLY A 50 -5.44 10.14 6.31
N LEU A 51 -5.35 8.87 5.90
CA LEU A 51 -5.97 7.73 6.57
C LEU A 51 -4.90 6.92 7.34
N GLY A 52 -4.72 7.23 8.63
CA GLY A 52 -3.69 6.59 9.45
C GLY A 52 -4.05 5.17 9.92
N PRO A 53 -3.06 4.36 10.35
CA PRO A 53 -3.26 2.96 10.73
C PRO A 53 -4.34 2.72 11.79
N LYS A 54 -4.46 3.64 12.76
CA LYS A 54 -5.48 3.56 13.81
C LYS A 54 -6.91 3.65 13.25
N LYS A 55 -7.13 4.54 12.28
CA LYS A 55 -8.42 4.72 11.61
C LYS A 55 -8.76 3.50 10.75
N ILE A 56 -7.78 2.99 10.01
CA ILE A 56 -7.92 1.77 9.19
C ILE A 56 -8.27 0.59 10.08
N ALA A 57 -7.57 0.42 11.21
CA ALA A 57 -7.89 -0.64 12.16
C ALA A 57 -9.33 -0.53 12.71
N THR A 58 -9.81 0.68 13.01
CA THR A 58 -11.23 0.87 13.42
C THR A 58 -12.19 0.50 12.30
N ILE A 59 -11.95 0.95 11.07
CA ILE A 59 -12.78 0.62 9.90
C ILE A 59 -12.82 -0.89 9.68
N TRP A 60 -11.67 -1.55 9.72
CA TRP A 60 -11.57 -2.99 9.50
C TRP A 60 -12.25 -3.78 10.61
N ASN A 61 -12.00 -3.44 11.88
CA ASN A 61 -12.57 -4.18 13.01
C ASN A 61 -14.07 -3.93 13.22
N GLU A 62 -14.56 -2.70 12.98
CA GLU A 62 -15.96 -2.34 13.27
C GLU A 62 -16.88 -2.50 12.05
N LEU A 63 -16.39 -2.26 10.83
CA LEU A 63 -17.19 -2.37 9.60
C LEU A 63 -16.84 -3.57 8.73
N GLY A 64 -15.75 -4.28 9.01
CA GLY A 64 -15.31 -5.43 8.22
C GLY A 64 -14.91 -5.07 6.78
N ILE A 65 -14.54 -3.81 6.54
CA ILE A 65 -14.20 -3.32 5.20
C ILE A 65 -12.77 -3.73 4.85
N GLU A 66 -12.59 -4.42 3.73
CA GLU A 66 -11.31 -4.98 3.32
C GLU A 66 -10.85 -4.49 1.94
N SER A 67 -11.62 -3.61 1.29
CA SER A 67 -11.27 -3.02 -0.01
C SER A 67 -11.54 -1.51 -0.09
N ILE A 68 -10.81 -0.83 -0.99
CA ILE A 68 -10.99 0.62 -1.22
C ILE A 68 -12.40 0.93 -1.75
N GLY A 69 -12.95 0.06 -2.60
CA GLY A 69 -14.30 0.22 -3.14
C GLY A 69 -15.38 0.16 -2.06
N GLU A 70 -15.31 -0.82 -1.17
CA GLU A 70 -16.21 -0.92 -0.01
C GLU A 70 -16.06 0.28 0.93
N LEU A 71 -14.83 0.77 1.12
CA LEU A 71 -14.59 1.96 1.93
C LEU A 71 -15.25 3.20 1.34
N LEU A 72 -15.14 3.39 0.01
CA LEU A 72 -15.80 4.48 -0.69
C LEU A 72 -17.33 4.36 -0.60
N TYR A 73 -17.86 3.15 -0.73
CA TYR A 73 -19.29 2.88 -0.58
C TYR A 73 -19.78 3.22 0.83
N ALA A 74 -19.06 2.78 1.87
CA ALA A 74 -19.38 3.09 3.26
C ALA A 74 -19.33 4.59 3.57
N CYS A 75 -18.44 5.34 2.92
CA CYS A 75 -18.45 6.81 2.97
C CYS A 75 -19.72 7.40 2.35
N ASN A 76 -20.19 6.87 1.23
CA ASN A 76 -21.40 7.34 0.55
C ASN A 76 -22.68 7.03 1.33
N GLU A 77 -22.72 5.90 2.04
CA GLU A 77 -23.82 5.51 2.92
C GLU A 77 -23.78 6.19 4.30
N ASN A 78 -22.81 7.08 4.54
CA ASN A 78 -22.56 7.68 5.85
C ASN A 78 -22.29 6.68 6.99
N ARG A 79 -21.83 5.47 6.68
CA ARG A 79 -21.56 4.43 7.69
C ARG A 79 -20.35 4.75 8.54
N LEU A 80 -19.40 5.55 8.02
CA LEU A 80 -18.23 5.96 8.80
C LEU A 80 -18.61 6.93 9.92
N THR A 81 -19.69 7.72 9.79
CA THR A 81 -20.08 8.66 10.86
C THR A 81 -20.53 7.99 12.15
N LEU A 82 -20.91 6.72 12.06
CA LEU A 82 -21.30 5.89 13.20
C LEU A 82 -20.09 5.44 14.04
N LEU A 83 -18.88 5.51 13.47
CA LEU A 83 -17.66 5.07 14.13
C LEU A 83 -17.09 6.16 15.06
N LYS A 84 -16.58 5.74 16.21
CA LYS A 84 -15.96 6.66 17.16
C LYS A 84 -14.73 7.33 16.54
N GLY A 85 -14.74 8.66 16.48
CA GLY A 85 -13.65 9.46 15.93
C GLY A 85 -13.75 9.75 14.43
N PHE A 86 -14.85 9.35 13.78
CA PHE A 86 -15.17 9.68 12.41
C PHE A 86 -16.39 10.62 12.37
N GLY A 87 -16.20 11.91 12.64
CA GLY A 87 -17.26 12.88 12.38
C GLY A 87 -17.50 13.10 10.88
N GLU A 88 -18.57 13.81 10.51
CA GLU A 88 -18.92 14.14 9.11
C GLU A 88 -17.73 14.71 8.31
N LYS A 89 -17.04 15.70 8.89
CA LYS A 89 -15.84 16.29 8.27
C LYS A 89 -14.73 15.27 8.05
N THR A 90 -14.58 14.32 8.98
CA THR A 90 -13.56 13.27 8.83
C THR A 90 -13.94 12.31 7.71
N GLN A 91 -15.21 11.90 7.63
CA GLN A 91 -15.69 11.06 6.53
C GLN A 91 -15.51 11.75 5.17
N GLN A 92 -15.86 13.04 5.07
CA GLN A 92 -15.66 13.82 3.84
C GLN A 92 -14.18 13.85 3.43
N ASN A 93 -13.28 14.08 4.38
CA ASN A 93 -11.84 14.04 4.12
C ASN A 93 -11.37 12.65 3.67
N VAL A 94 -11.88 11.59 4.28
CA VAL A 94 -11.55 10.20 3.89
C VAL A 94 -12.06 9.92 2.48
N LYS A 95 -13.29 10.29 2.16
CA LYS A 95 -13.86 10.15 0.81
C LYS A 95 -13.02 10.88 -0.23
N ALA A 96 -12.70 12.16 0.01
CA ALA A 96 -11.88 12.95 -0.90
C ALA A 96 -10.47 12.34 -1.09
N ALA A 97 -9.87 11.80 -0.01
CA ALA A 97 -8.57 11.13 -0.10
C ALA A 97 -8.64 9.84 -0.92
N ILE A 98 -9.72 9.06 -0.82
CA ILE A 98 -9.94 7.86 -1.63
C ILE A 98 -10.14 8.24 -3.10
N GLU A 99 -11.01 9.21 -3.39
CA GLU A 99 -11.27 9.68 -4.76
C GLU A 99 -9.99 10.19 -5.41
N TYR A 100 -9.18 10.95 -4.67
CA TYR A 100 -7.86 11.39 -5.13
C TYR A 100 -6.90 10.20 -5.34
N TYR A 101 -6.86 9.23 -4.43
CA TYR A 101 -6.03 8.04 -4.59
C TYR A 101 -6.39 7.28 -5.87
N LEU A 102 -7.69 7.10 -6.13
CA LEU A 102 -8.21 6.43 -7.32
C LEU A 102 -7.95 7.25 -8.60
N SER A 103 -8.06 8.57 -8.57
CA SER A 103 -7.77 9.41 -9.75
C SER A 103 -6.29 9.41 -10.13
N GLN A 104 -5.41 9.16 -9.16
CA GLN A 104 -3.97 9.06 -9.41
C GLN A 104 -3.54 7.64 -9.80
N GLN A 105 -4.36 6.61 -9.57
CA GLN A 105 -4.05 5.26 -10.01
C GLN A 105 -3.95 5.20 -11.54
N GLY A 106 -2.85 4.62 -12.05
CA GLY A 106 -2.57 4.50 -13.47
C GLY A 106 -1.85 5.70 -14.09
N ASN A 107 -1.68 6.81 -13.36
CA ASN A 107 -0.93 7.98 -13.82
C ASN A 107 0.49 7.96 -13.27
N TYR A 108 1.48 7.96 -14.15
CA TYR A 108 2.90 7.95 -13.78
C TYR A 108 3.64 9.10 -14.46
N LEU A 109 4.70 9.60 -13.82
CA LEU A 109 5.59 10.55 -14.47
C LEU A 109 6.27 9.87 -15.66
N TYR A 110 6.26 10.52 -16.83
CA TYR A 110 6.87 9.98 -18.05
C TYR A 110 8.30 9.47 -17.81
N ALA A 111 9.12 10.25 -17.11
CA ALA A 111 10.50 9.88 -16.77
C ALA A 111 10.63 8.58 -15.95
N GLN A 112 9.62 8.22 -15.15
CA GLN A 112 9.62 6.98 -14.37
C GLN A 112 9.24 5.76 -15.23
N VAL A 113 8.40 5.95 -16.25
CA VAL A 113 7.86 4.86 -17.08
C VAL A 113 8.55 4.71 -18.43
N GLU A 114 9.33 5.69 -18.88
CA GLU A 114 10.02 5.66 -20.18
C GLU A 114 10.90 4.42 -20.34
N GLN A 115 11.75 4.12 -19.34
CA GLN A 115 12.62 2.95 -19.38
C GLN A 115 11.81 1.63 -19.41
N PHE A 116 10.73 1.56 -18.64
CA PHE A 116 9.86 0.40 -18.63
C PHE A 116 9.14 0.22 -19.97
N ALA A 117 8.62 1.30 -20.55
CA ALA A 117 7.97 1.30 -21.86
C ALA A 117 8.95 0.85 -22.97
N ALA A 118 10.20 1.31 -22.92
CA ALA A 118 11.24 0.90 -23.86
C ALA A 118 11.57 -0.60 -23.74
N GLN A 119 11.61 -1.14 -22.53
CA GLN A 119 11.78 -2.59 -22.32
C GLN A 119 10.60 -3.38 -22.88
N MET A 120 9.36 -2.92 -22.64
CA MET A 120 8.16 -3.57 -23.13
C MET A 120 8.10 -3.60 -24.67
N GLN A 121 8.56 -2.55 -25.35
CA GLN A 121 8.67 -2.54 -26.83
C GLN A 121 9.60 -3.63 -27.36
N GLN A 122 10.61 -4.06 -26.61
CA GLN A 122 11.50 -5.14 -27.02
C GLN A 122 10.92 -6.52 -26.74
N VAL A 123 10.09 -6.64 -25.70
CA VAL A 123 9.53 -7.92 -25.24
C VAL A 123 8.24 -8.27 -25.97
N LEU A 124 7.33 -7.32 -26.17
CA LEU A 124 6.01 -7.56 -26.76
C LEU A 124 6.06 -8.19 -28.16
N PRO A 125 6.93 -7.74 -29.10
CA PRO A 125 7.04 -8.37 -30.42
C PRO A 125 7.58 -9.81 -30.37
N LYS A 126 8.38 -10.15 -29.35
CA LYS A 126 8.89 -11.52 -29.18
C LYS A 126 7.80 -12.49 -28.73
N ILE A 127 6.90 -12.00 -27.87
CA ILE A 127 5.79 -12.80 -27.33
C ILE A 127 4.63 -12.86 -28.34
N PHE A 128 4.36 -11.77 -29.05
CA PHE A 128 3.26 -11.65 -30.00
C PHE A 128 3.77 -11.26 -31.40
N PRO A 129 4.45 -12.16 -32.12
CA PRO A 129 5.11 -11.85 -33.39
C PRO A 129 4.17 -11.47 -34.53
N GLN A 130 2.86 -11.74 -34.41
CA GLN A 130 1.85 -11.37 -35.41
C GLN A 130 1.26 -9.97 -35.18
N HIS A 131 1.67 -9.26 -34.12
CA HIS A 131 1.12 -7.96 -33.74
C HIS A 131 2.20 -6.89 -33.73
N GLN A 132 1.86 -5.67 -34.14
CA GLN A 132 2.74 -4.51 -34.11
C GLN A 132 2.46 -3.68 -32.84
N PHE A 133 3.51 -3.36 -32.09
CA PHE A 133 3.41 -2.54 -30.89
C PHE A 133 4.24 -1.28 -31.07
N LEU A 134 3.59 -0.13 -30.93
CA LEU A 134 4.22 1.19 -31.00
C LEU A 134 3.83 1.99 -29.76
N PRO A 135 4.75 2.77 -29.18
CA PRO A 135 4.39 3.70 -28.12
C PRO A 135 3.44 4.74 -28.70
N THR A 136 2.27 4.87 -28.07
CA THR A 136 1.33 5.96 -28.31
C THR A 136 1.30 6.86 -27.09
N GLY A 137 0.98 8.14 -27.30
CA GLY A 137 0.98 9.17 -26.26
C GLY A 137 0.16 8.82 -25.04
#